data_AF-A0A950T0A7-F1
#
_entry.id   AF-A0A950T0A7-F1
#
_cell.length_a   1.000
_cell.length_b   1.000
_cell.length_c   1.000
_cell.angle_alpha   90.00
_cell.angle_beta   90.00
_cell.angle_gamma   90.00
#
_symmetry.space_group_name_H-M   'P 1'
#
loop_
_entity.id
_entity.type
_entity.pdbx_description
1 polymer ?
#
loop_
_entity_poly.entity_id
_entity_poly.type
_entity_poly.pdbx_seq_one_letter_code
_entity_poly.pdbx_strand_id
1 'polypeptide(L)' 'MQLEEATIVELQAAMTDGHMTARQLAHMYIERIKTIDHAGPTLNSVVEINPDALEIADALDQERN' A
#
# COMPACT_ATOMS: atom_id res chain seq x y z
N MET A 1 -10.23 -1.36 8.99
CA MET A 1 -9.96 -2.48 8.07
C MET A 1 -8.54 -2.96 8.33
N GLN A 2 -8.34 -4.24 8.59
CA GLN A 2 -7.02 -4.79 8.81
C GLN A 2 -6.48 -5.26 7.46
N LEU A 3 -5.39 -4.64 7.00
CA LEU A 3 -4.85 -4.86 5.66
C LEU A 3 -4.36 -6.30 5.42
N GLU A 4 -4.09 -7.01 6.51
CA GLU A 4 -3.51 -8.36 6.52
C GLU A 4 -4.43 -9.45 5.99
N GLU A 5 -5.73 -9.25 6.10
CA GLU A 5 -6.75 -10.25 5.74
C GLU A 5 -7.69 -9.77 4.64
N ALA A 6 -7.53 -8.52 4.19
CA ALA A 6 -8.36 -7.95 3.15
C ALA A 6 -8.00 -8.55 1.78
N THR A 7 -9.02 -9.05 1.09
CA THR A 7 -8.92 -9.51 -0.30
C THR A 7 -8.77 -8.32 -1.25
N ILE A 8 -8.24 -8.58 -2.44
CA ILE A 8 -8.15 -7.57 -3.52
C ILE A 8 -9.54 -6.98 -3.82
N VAL A 9 -10.59 -7.79 -3.76
CA VAL A 9 -11.98 -7.34 -4.02
C VAL A 9 -12.42 -6.33 -2.96
N GLU A 10 -12.16 -6.58 -1.69
CA GLU A 10 -12.50 -5.67 -0.59
C GLU A 10 -11.68 -4.38 -0.65
N LEU A 11 -10.39 -4.47 -0.96
CA LEU A 11 -9.54 -3.28 -1.13
C LEU A 11 -10.01 -2.43 -2.32
N GLN A 12 -10.37 -3.07 -3.43
CA GLN A 12 -10.88 -2.36 -4.61
C GLN A 12 -12.23 -1.71 -4.34
N ALA A 13 -13.13 -2.39 -3.62
CA ALA A 13 -14.40 -1.81 -3.18
C ALA A 13 -14.17 -0.61 -2.26
N ALA A 14 -13.30 -0.73 -1.26
CA ALA A 14 -12.95 0.37 -0.36
C ALA A 14 -12.36 1.58 -1.10
N MET A 15 -11.56 1.35 -2.15
CA MET A 15 -11.03 2.42 -3.00
C MET A 15 -12.09 3.05 -3.90
N THR A 16 -13.02 2.25 -4.41
CA THR A 16 -14.11 2.72 -5.29
C THR A 16 -15.14 3.53 -4.50
N ASP A 17 -15.42 3.13 -3.26
CA ASP A 17 -16.36 3.80 -2.38
C ASP A 17 -15.74 5.03 -1.67
N GLY A 18 -14.49 5.38 -1.97
CA GLY A 18 -13.78 6.53 -1.40
C GLY A 18 -13.36 6.38 0.07
N HIS A 19 -13.48 5.18 0.64
CA HIS A 19 -13.07 4.88 2.02
C HIS A 19 -11.55 4.78 2.17
N MET A 20 -10.84 4.57 1.07
CA MET A 20 -9.39 4.44 1.03
C MET A 20 -8.86 4.93 -0.33
N THR A 21 -7.63 5.40 -0.37
CA THR A 21 -6.93 5.77 -1.61
C THR A 21 -5.79 4.78 -1.90
N ALA A 22 -5.39 4.65 -3.16
CA ALA A 22 -4.21 3.90 -3.56
C ALA A 22 -2.96 4.42 -2.83
N ARG A 23 -2.84 5.75 -2.64
CA ARG A 23 -1.74 6.34 -1.87
C ARG A 23 -1.73 5.88 -0.42
N GLN A 24 -2.87 5.88 0.26
CA GLN A 24 -2.96 5.38 1.64
C GLN A 24 -2.58 3.90 1.73
N LEU A 25 -3.08 3.10 0.79
CA LEU A 25 -2.78 1.66 0.71
C LEU A 25 -1.27 1.41 0.51
N ALA A 26 -0.66 2.09 -0.46
CA ALA A 26 0.77 1.97 -0.77
C ALA A 26 1.63 2.41 0.43
N HIS A 27 1.28 3.54 1.06
CA HIS A 27 1.99 4.03 2.24
C HIS A 27 1.95 3.03 3.40
N MET A 28 0.79 2.43 3.67
CA MET A 28 0.65 1.41 4.72
C MET A 28 1.56 0.19 4.48
N TYR A 29 1.66 -0.29 3.24
CA TYR A 29 2.57 -1.40 2.91
C TYR A 29 4.05 -0.99 3.03
N ILE A 30 4.41 0.22 2.59
CA ILE A 30 5.79 0.73 2.73
C ILE A 30 6.21 0.79 4.20
N GLU A 31 5.35 1.32 5.08
CA GLU A 31 5.63 1.36 6.52
C GLU A 31 5.72 -0.05 7.13
N ARG A 32 4.91 -0.99 6.66
CA ARG A 32 5.00 -2.38 7.07
C ARG A 32 6.32 -3.04 6.63
N ILE A 33 6.78 -2.77 5.41
CA ILE A 33 8.08 -3.24 4.92
C ILE A 33 9.21 -2.67 5.78
N LYS A 34 9.20 -1.36 6.06
CA LYS A 34 10.20 -0.73 6.93
C LYS A 34 10.24 -1.37 8.31
N THR A 35 9.09 -1.61 8.92
CA THR A 35 8.99 -2.11 10.30
C THR A 35 9.29 -3.61 10.42
N ILE A 36 8.88 -4.43 9.45
CA ILE A 36 9.01 -5.90 9.54
C ILE A 36 10.22 -6.41 8.75
N ASP A 37 10.38 -5.94 7.51
CA ASP A 37 11.37 -6.48 6.58
C ASP A 37 12.78 -5.93 6.85
N HIS A 38 12.89 -4.62 7.10
CA HIS A 38 14.18 -3.93 7.24
C HIS A 38 14.61 -3.68 8.69
N ALA A 39 13.68 -3.34 9.59
CA ALA A 39 14.00 -3.00 10.99
C ALA A 39 13.53 -4.03 12.04
N GLY A 40 12.77 -5.06 11.63
CA GLY A 40 12.11 -6.03 12.52
C GLY A 40 12.81 -7.40 12.55
N PRO A 41 12.12 -8.53 12.33
CA PRO A 41 12.76 -9.86 12.20
C PRO A 41 13.78 -9.97 11.06
N THR A 42 14.03 -8.89 10.30
CA THR A 42 15.00 -8.83 9.20
C THR A 42 14.73 -9.94 8.18
N LEU A 43 13.48 -10.02 7.70
CA LEU A 43 13.09 -11.00 6.68
C LEU A 43 13.87 -10.80 5.38
N ASN A 44 14.34 -9.57 5.11
CA ASN A 44 15.11 -9.21 3.90
C ASN A 44 14.46 -9.71 2.60
N SER A 45 13.12 -9.66 2.55
CA SER A 45 12.32 -10.09 1.40
C SER A 45 12.19 -8.98 0.36
N VAL A 46 12.41 -7.72 0.72
CA VAL A 46 12.35 -6.56 -0.18
C VAL A 46 13.74 -5.94 -0.30
N VAL A 47 14.34 -6.07 -1.48
CA VAL A 47 15.67 -5.50 -1.78
C VAL A 47 15.60 -3.98 -1.87
N GLU A 48 14.59 -3.46 -2.56
CA GLU A 48 14.41 -2.02 -2.80
C GLU A 48 12.92 -1.68 -2.91
N ILE A 49 12.55 -0.51 -2.38
CA ILE A 49 11.22 0.07 -2.59
C ILE A 49 11.35 1.07 -3.74
N ASN A 50 10.46 0.98 -4.73
CA ASN A 50 10.41 1.95 -5.83
C ASN A 50 10.20 3.37 -5.26
N PRO A 51 11.12 4.34 -5.50
CA PRO A 51 10.97 5.70 -5.02
C PRO A 51 9.71 6.40 -5.55
N ASP A 52 9.23 5.99 -6.72
CA ASP A 52 8.08 6.59 -7.39
C ASP A 52 6.75 5.93 -6.95
N ALA A 53 6.78 4.93 -6.07
CA ALA A 53 5.60 4.14 -5.70
C ALA A 53 4.42 5.00 -5.21
N LEU A 54 4.72 6.06 -4.45
CA LEU A 54 3.70 6.96 -3.93
C LEU A 54 3.18 7.94 -4.99
N GLU A 55 4.01 8.35 -5.95
CA GLU A 55 3.60 9.21 -7.07
C GLU A 55 2.71 8.44 -8.05
N ILE A 56 3.07 7.18 -8.34
CA ILE A 56 2.22 6.29 -9.14
C ILE A 56 0.87 6.08 -8.47
N ALA A 57 0.85 5.90 -7.15
CA ALA A 57 -0.38 5.74 -6.39
C ALA A 57 -1.26 7.00 -6.45
N ASP A 58 -0.67 8.19 -6.36
CA ASP A 58 -1.39 9.46 -6.55
C ASP A 58 -2.03 9.54 -7.94
N ALA A 59 -1.29 9.17 -9.00
CA ALA A 59 -1.82 9.19 -10.36
C ALA A 59 -3.04 8.25 -10.51
N LEU A 60 -2.98 7.05 -9.92
CA LEU A 60 -4.10 6.10 -9.92
C LEU A 60 -5.32 6.62 -9.15
N ASP A 61 -5.11 7.38 -8.08
CA ASP A 61 -6.19 8.03 -7.36
C ASP A 61 -6.84 9.16 -8.18
N GLN A 62 -6.05 9.90 -8.97
CA GLN A 62 -6.59 10.91 -9.89
C GLN A 62 -7.41 10.30 -11.03
N GLU A 63 -6.99 9.15 -11.59
CA GLU A 63 -7.75 8.46 -12.65
C GLU A 63 -9.11 7.92 -12.19
N ARG A 64 -9.29 7.74 -10.87
CA ARG A 64 -10.54 7.23 -10.27
C ARG A 64 -11.55 8.32 -9.91
N ASN A 65 -11.15 9.59 -9.92
CA ASN A 65 -11.98 10.75 -9.54
C ASN A 65 -12.69 11.41 -10.73
#